data_AF-A0A090LKX0-F1
#
_entry.id   AF-A0A090LKX0-F1
#
_cell.length_a   1.000
_cell.length_b   1.000
_cell.length_c   1.000
_cell.angle_alpha   90.00
_cell.angle_beta   90.00
_cell.angle_gamma   90.00
#
_symmetry.space_group_name_H-M   'P 1'
#
loop_
_entity.id
_entity.type
_entity.pdbx_description
1 polymer ?
#
loop_
_entity_poly.entity_id
_entity_poly.type
_entity_poly.pdbx_seq_one_letter_code
_entity_poly.pdbx_strand_id
1 'polypeptide(L)'
;MAFEEESILDLDNLPIAHFLTYKYEIIEHFMMPKAEQWLSRIISKIKTKDQVSRITNICSQGRYRICKLYYEEFKPYLDKHFIIAALNEFPHEVRERALLENLPPFGLELYSQFFSKRHDSRLFEKLLFITNWYDVFDKFNSNLKYKSFCQKIRLEMKRYPGVPEFLGCVFLRELPYISHFKSIDENWFYDFRAVCAESETNRAIVMMYFPEFVPFLKSRKLKQENDEKERKRTLGRNLFPDDTEVPDVPSNPRFQSDYMSHLTEISCKSMGTMQPLKSYQQELVSAVDGDNENHILWVPEQIGKMSIVSHIAENHYQLLAKHQKLTRMLFLVPHFKFIEY
;
A
#
# COMPACT_ATOMS: atom_id res chain seq x y z
N MET A 1 -17.00 -23.12 15.92
CA MET A 1 -16.06 -22.28 16.69
C MET A 1 -14.68 -22.49 16.11
N ALA A 2 -14.31 -21.78 15.03
CA ALA A 2 -13.23 -22.27 14.16
C ALA A 2 -11.89 -21.58 14.30
N PHE A 3 -11.79 -20.33 14.78
CA PHE A 3 -10.50 -19.60 14.81
C PHE A 3 -10.54 -18.42 15.81
N GLU A 4 -10.71 -18.68 17.11
CA GLU A 4 -10.73 -17.63 18.15
C GLU A 4 -9.54 -17.64 19.12
N GLU A 5 -8.58 -18.55 18.96
CA GLU A 5 -7.34 -18.51 19.73
C GLU A 5 -6.15 -18.56 18.78
N GLU A 6 -5.01 -18.04 19.22
CA GLU A 6 -3.70 -17.97 18.54
C GLU A 6 -3.15 -19.36 18.21
N SER A 7 -3.90 -20.17 17.47
CA SER A 7 -3.51 -21.48 17.03
C SER A 7 -2.72 -21.34 15.73
N ILE A 8 -1.42 -21.60 15.83
CA ILE A 8 -0.56 -21.99 14.72
C ILE A 8 -1.36 -22.88 13.77
N LEU A 9 -1.41 -22.51 12.49
CA LEU A 9 -2.10 -23.29 11.45
C LEU A 9 -1.60 -24.75 11.51
N ASP A 10 -2.50 -25.67 11.81
CA ASP A 10 -2.23 -27.10 11.82
C ASP A 10 -2.38 -27.65 10.39
N LEU A 11 -1.33 -28.32 9.89
CA LEU A 11 -1.28 -28.91 8.55
C LEU A 11 -2.37 -29.98 8.34
N ASP A 12 -2.85 -30.60 9.42
CA ASP A 12 -3.92 -31.60 9.38
C ASP A 12 -5.33 -31.00 9.20
N ASN A 13 -5.44 -29.67 9.27
CA ASN A 13 -6.70 -28.92 9.21
C ASN A 13 -6.73 -27.81 8.14
N LEU A 14 -6.00 -28.00 7.04
CA LEU A 14 -5.99 -27.05 5.92
C LEU A 14 -7.41 -26.69 5.43
N PRO A 15 -7.70 -25.40 5.19
CA PRO A 15 -9.03 -24.96 4.81
C PRO A 15 -9.37 -25.48 3.41
N ILE A 16 -10.52 -26.15 3.25
CA ILE A 16 -10.97 -26.72 1.97
C ILE A 16 -10.94 -25.68 0.82
N ALA A 17 -11.20 -24.41 1.14
CA ALA A 17 -11.12 -23.29 0.18
C ALA A 17 -9.73 -23.13 -0.46
N HIS A 18 -8.63 -23.54 0.20
CA HIS A 18 -7.27 -23.56 -0.35
C HIS A 18 -7.21 -24.27 -1.71
N PHE A 19 -7.92 -25.40 -1.83
CA PHE A 19 -7.91 -26.25 -3.00
C PHE A 19 -8.62 -25.64 -4.22
N LEU A 20 -9.27 -24.49 -4.06
CA LEU A 20 -9.71 -23.68 -5.20
C LEU A 20 -8.52 -23.24 -6.06
N THR A 21 -7.33 -23.04 -5.47
CA THR A 21 -6.11 -22.69 -6.21
C THR A 21 -5.51 -23.86 -6.99
N TYR A 22 -5.98 -25.08 -6.74
CA TYR A 22 -5.53 -26.29 -7.44
C TYR A 22 -6.58 -26.84 -8.42
N LYS A 23 -7.64 -26.07 -8.71
CA LYS A 23 -8.73 -26.50 -9.60
C LYS A 23 -8.23 -27.13 -10.91
N TYR A 24 -7.23 -26.52 -11.55
CA TYR A 24 -6.74 -26.95 -12.85
C TYR A 24 -5.95 -28.25 -12.74
N GLU A 25 -5.11 -28.38 -11.72
CA GLU A 25 -4.33 -29.57 -11.41
C GLU A 25 -5.21 -30.74 -10.95
N ILE A 26 -6.28 -30.47 -10.19
CA ILE A 26 -7.30 -31.47 -9.85
C ILE A 26 -7.98 -31.97 -11.11
N ILE A 27 -8.40 -31.07 -12.00
CA ILE A 27 -9.03 -31.48 -13.25
C ILE A 27 -8.05 -32.30 -14.09
N GLU A 28 -6.81 -31.84 -14.23
CA GLU A 28 -5.79 -32.44 -15.07
C GLU A 28 -5.31 -33.81 -14.57
N HIS A 29 -4.87 -33.89 -13.32
CA HIS A 29 -4.22 -35.09 -12.78
C HIS A 29 -5.20 -36.09 -12.18
N PHE A 30 -6.31 -35.63 -11.59
CA PHE A 30 -7.26 -36.52 -10.93
C PHE A 30 -8.51 -36.82 -11.77
N MET A 31 -9.11 -35.79 -12.40
CA MET A 31 -10.41 -35.96 -13.05
C MET A 31 -10.30 -36.46 -14.49
N MET A 32 -9.41 -35.89 -15.32
CA MET A 32 -9.29 -36.25 -16.73
C MET A 32 -9.01 -37.74 -16.98
N PRO A 33 -8.15 -38.44 -16.19
CA PRO A 33 -7.96 -39.88 -16.34
C PRO A 33 -9.25 -40.69 -16.11
N LYS A 34 -10.19 -40.13 -15.33
CA LYS A 34 -11.47 -40.74 -14.94
C LYS A 34 -12.66 -40.01 -15.61
N ALA A 35 -12.44 -39.31 -16.73
CA ALA A 35 -13.43 -38.46 -17.39
C ALA A 35 -14.79 -39.12 -17.65
N GLU A 36 -14.79 -40.39 -18.03
CA GLU A 36 -16.01 -41.17 -18.30
C GLU A 36 -16.87 -41.35 -17.04
N GLN A 37 -16.25 -41.57 -15.88
CA GLN A 37 -16.96 -41.70 -14.61
C GLN A 37 -17.69 -40.40 -14.26
N TRP A 38 -17.04 -39.25 -14.49
CA TRP A 38 -17.64 -37.94 -14.25
C TRP A 38 -18.78 -37.69 -15.22
N LEU A 39 -18.61 -38.03 -16.51
CA LEU A 39 -19.68 -37.93 -17.50
C LEU A 39 -20.91 -38.75 -17.11
N SER A 40 -20.73 -40.00 -16.69
CA SER A 40 -21.84 -40.85 -16.22
C SER A 40 -22.56 -40.23 -15.03
N ARG A 41 -21.81 -39.63 -14.08
CA ARG A 41 -22.41 -38.92 -12.93
C ARG A 41 -23.19 -37.68 -13.35
N ILE A 42 -22.70 -36.91 -14.33
CA ILE A 42 -23.45 -35.77 -14.88
C ILE A 42 -24.76 -36.27 -15.50
N ILE A 43 -24.69 -37.27 -16.39
CA ILE A 43 -25.84 -37.85 -17.09
C ILE A 43 -26.90 -38.35 -16.10
N SER A 44 -26.48 -39.02 -15.02
CA SER A 44 -27.39 -39.54 -13.99
C SER A 44 -28.20 -38.45 -13.25
N LYS A 45 -27.76 -37.18 -13.33
CA LYS A 45 -28.39 -36.04 -12.66
C LYS A 45 -29.19 -35.13 -13.60
N ILE A 46 -29.19 -35.40 -14.90
CA ILE A 46 -29.95 -34.64 -15.89
C ILE A 46 -31.45 -34.89 -15.70
N LYS A 47 -32.25 -33.82 -15.70
CA LYS A 47 -33.71 -33.91 -15.57
C LYS A 47 -34.47 -33.32 -16.77
N THR A 48 -33.83 -32.49 -17.60
CA THR A 48 -34.50 -31.75 -18.68
C THR A 48 -33.84 -31.94 -20.05
N LYS A 49 -34.61 -31.81 -21.14
CA LYS A 49 -34.09 -31.91 -22.52
C LYS A 49 -33.06 -30.83 -22.86
N ASP A 50 -33.18 -29.65 -22.27
CA ASP A 50 -32.25 -28.52 -22.47
C ASP A 50 -30.86 -28.79 -21.84
N GLN A 51 -30.81 -29.52 -20.72
CA GLN A 51 -29.54 -29.97 -20.14
C GLN A 51 -28.83 -30.99 -21.03
N VAL A 52 -29.58 -31.85 -21.73
CA VAL A 52 -29.02 -32.87 -22.64
C VAL A 52 -28.30 -32.19 -23.81
N SER A 53 -28.91 -31.18 -24.45
CA SER A 53 -28.29 -30.47 -25.57
C SER A 53 -27.00 -29.76 -25.13
N ARG A 54 -27.02 -29.11 -23.95
CA ARG A 54 -25.86 -28.44 -23.37
C ARG A 54 -24.70 -29.40 -23.09
N ILE A 55 -24.98 -30.58 -22.53
CA ILE A 55 -23.96 -31.58 -22.23
C ILE A 55 -23.40 -32.20 -23.51
N THR A 56 -24.24 -32.45 -24.52
CA THR A 56 -23.79 -32.95 -25.82
C THR A 56 -22.80 -31.97 -26.49
N ASN A 57 -23.09 -30.67 -26.41
CA ASN A 57 -22.20 -29.61 -26.87
C ASN A 57 -20.89 -29.48 -26.06
N ILE A 58 -20.87 -29.92 -24.81
CA ILE A 58 -19.66 -29.90 -23.96
C ILE A 58 -18.82 -31.15 -24.21
N CYS A 59 -19.46 -32.31 -24.43
CA CYS A 59 -18.77 -33.55 -24.78
C CYS A 59 -17.97 -33.42 -26.09
N SER A 60 -18.47 -32.65 -27.06
CA SER A 60 -17.74 -32.38 -28.31
C SER A 60 -16.50 -31.50 -28.13
N GLN A 61 -16.35 -30.82 -26.99
CA GLN A 61 -15.18 -29.98 -26.67
C GLN A 61 -14.07 -30.74 -25.92
N GLY A 62 -14.27 -32.04 -25.64
CA GLY A 62 -13.26 -32.93 -25.07
C GLY A 62 -13.31 -33.14 -23.56
N ARG A 63 -12.47 -34.08 -23.08
CA ARG A 63 -12.46 -34.60 -21.69
C ARG A 63 -12.29 -33.52 -20.62
N TYR A 64 -11.43 -32.55 -20.87
CA TYR A 64 -11.20 -31.44 -19.94
C TYR A 64 -12.47 -30.63 -19.67
N ARG A 65 -13.26 -30.35 -20.71
CA ARG A 65 -14.49 -29.53 -20.58
C ARG A 65 -15.59 -30.26 -19.82
N ILE A 66 -15.69 -31.58 -19.98
CA ILE A 66 -16.58 -32.44 -19.18
C ILE A 66 -16.20 -32.37 -17.70
N CYS A 67 -14.92 -32.55 -17.39
CA CYS A 67 -14.43 -32.52 -16.01
C CYS A 67 -14.60 -31.14 -15.38
N LYS A 68 -14.31 -30.07 -16.14
CA LYS A 68 -14.53 -28.68 -15.73
C LYS A 68 -15.99 -28.40 -15.41
N LEU A 69 -16.93 -28.84 -16.26
CA LEU A 69 -18.37 -28.70 -16.01
C LEU A 69 -18.75 -29.36 -14.68
N TYR A 70 -18.31 -30.61 -14.46
CA TYR A 70 -18.60 -31.31 -13.21
C TYR A 70 -18.06 -30.57 -11.99
N TYR A 71 -16.81 -30.10 -12.07
CA TYR A 71 -16.14 -29.38 -11.00
C TYR A 71 -16.87 -28.08 -10.64
N GLU A 72 -17.36 -27.34 -11.64
CA GLU A 72 -18.03 -26.06 -11.44
C GLU A 72 -19.49 -26.19 -10.99
N GLU A 73 -20.25 -27.12 -11.57
CA GLU A 73 -21.67 -27.30 -11.24
C GLU A 73 -21.88 -28.05 -9.92
N PHE A 74 -21.17 -29.15 -9.70
CA PHE A 74 -21.40 -30.00 -8.53
C PHE A 74 -20.49 -29.68 -7.35
N LYS A 75 -19.53 -28.77 -7.54
CA LYS A 75 -18.62 -28.26 -6.49
C LYS A 75 -18.01 -29.37 -5.61
N PRO A 76 -17.43 -30.42 -6.21
CA PRO A 76 -16.88 -31.55 -5.46
C PRO A 76 -15.70 -31.13 -4.56
N TYR A 77 -15.10 -29.96 -4.82
CA TYR A 77 -14.08 -29.36 -3.97
C TYR A 77 -14.57 -29.01 -2.57
N LEU A 78 -15.87 -29.02 -2.28
CA LEU A 78 -16.40 -28.85 -0.92
C LEU A 78 -16.38 -30.16 -0.11
N ASP A 79 -16.11 -31.31 -0.74
CA ASP A 79 -16.03 -32.62 -0.09
C ASP A 79 -14.57 -32.95 0.27
N LYS A 80 -14.30 -33.14 1.55
CA LYS A 80 -12.98 -33.50 2.07
C LYS A 80 -12.47 -34.81 1.48
N HIS A 81 -13.32 -35.81 1.25
CA HIS A 81 -12.92 -37.10 0.69
C HIS A 81 -12.47 -36.96 -0.76
N PHE A 82 -13.14 -36.12 -1.53
CA PHE A 82 -12.77 -35.83 -2.91
C PHE A 82 -11.39 -35.16 -2.97
N ILE A 83 -11.14 -34.18 -2.10
CA ILE A 83 -9.85 -33.49 -2.02
C ILE A 83 -8.72 -34.45 -1.64
N ILE A 84 -8.91 -35.28 -0.61
CA ILE A 84 -7.92 -36.28 -0.20
C ILE A 84 -7.62 -37.26 -1.34
N ALA A 85 -8.65 -37.73 -2.05
CA ALA A 85 -8.47 -38.62 -3.19
C ALA A 85 -7.68 -37.94 -4.33
N ALA A 86 -7.93 -36.65 -4.59
CA ALA A 86 -7.19 -35.90 -5.60
C ALA A 86 -5.71 -35.72 -5.21
N LEU A 87 -5.42 -35.39 -3.94
CA LEU A 87 -4.05 -35.20 -3.45
C LEU A 87 -3.18 -36.45 -3.57
N ASN A 88 -3.78 -37.64 -3.40
CA ASN A 88 -3.06 -38.90 -3.55
C ASN A 88 -2.62 -39.18 -4.99
N GLU A 89 -3.23 -38.53 -5.97
CA GLU A 89 -2.99 -38.72 -7.40
C GLU A 89 -2.17 -37.56 -8.00
N PHE A 90 -1.82 -36.57 -7.19
CA PHE A 90 -0.97 -35.45 -7.60
C PHE A 90 0.49 -35.90 -7.83
N PRO A 91 1.18 -35.30 -8.81
CA PRO A 91 2.63 -35.38 -8.87
C PRO A 91 3.25 -34.89 -7.56
N HIS A 92 4.38 -35.49 -7.15
CA HIS A 92 5.04 -35.22 -5.87
C HIS A 92 5.20 -33.72 -5.59
N GLU A 93 5.80 -32.96 -6.51
CA GLU A 93 6.04 -31.52 -6.36
C GLU A 93 4.76 -30.67 -6.24
N VAL A 94 3.65 -31.14 -6.81
CA VAL A 94 2.35 -30.45 -6.70
C VAL A 94 1.70 -30.79 -5.36
N ARG A 95 1.85 -32.04 -4.91
CA ARG A 95 1.35 -32.51 -3.62
C ARG A 95 2.06 -31.82 -2.44
N GLU A 96 3.39 -31.77 -2.43
CA GLU A 96 4.15 -31.09 -1.36
C GLU A 96 3.72 -29.61 -1.21
N ARG A 97 3.52 -28.94 -2.35
CA ARG A 97 3.02 -27.55 -2.39
C ARG A 97 1.57 -27.44 -1.89
N ALA A 98 0.70 -28.37 -2.29
CA ALA A 98 -0.70 -28.37 -1.84
C ALA A 98 -0.86 -28.68 -0.35
N LEU A 99 0.09 -29.42 0.22
CA LEU A 99 0.14 -29.72 1.64
C LEU A 99 0.92 -28.66 2.44
N LEU A 100 1.47 -27.63 1.78
CA LEU A 100 2.30 -26.59 2.41
C LEU A 100 3.49 -27.16 3.19
N GLU A 101 3.99 -28.35 2.83
CA GLU A 101 5.02 -29.09 3.59
C GLU A 101 6.34 -28.33 3.71
N ASN A 102 6.67 -27.55 2.69
CA ASN A 102 7.90 -26.75 2.62
C ASN A 102 7.68 -25.29 3.03
N LEU A 103 6.50 -24.95 3.56
CA LEU A 103 6.21 -23.59 3.99
C LEU A 103 6.78 -23.37 5.41
N PRO A 104 7.66 -22.38 5.62
CA PRO A 104 8.14 -22.02 6.94
C PRO A 104 6.95 -21.63 7.84
N PRO A 105 6.97 -21.95 9.14
CA PRO A 105 5.87 -21.71 10.08
C PRO A 105 5.33 -20.27 10.04
N PHE A 106 6.23 -19.32 9.79
CA PHE A 106 5.88 -17.92 9.68
C PHE A 106 5.07 -17.55 8.41
N GLY A 107 5.40 -18.16 7.26
CA GLY A 107 4.62 -17.97 6.04
C GLY A 107 3.20 -18.54 6.17
N LEU A 108 3.07 -19.60 6.97
CA LEU A 108 1.81 -20.25 7.30
C LEU A 108 0.87 -19.28 8.05
N GLU A 109 1.37 -18.57 9.07
CA GLU A 109 0.58 -17.61 9.86
C GLU A 109 -0.06 -16.50 9.00
N LEU A 110 0.70 -15.99 8.03
CA LEU A 110 0.19 -14.99 7.08
C LEU A 110 -0.78 -15.61 6.08
N TYR A 111 -0.51 -16.83 5.63
CA TYR A 111 -1.43 -17.59 4.80
C TYR A 111 -2.78 -17.78 5.50
N SER A 112 -2.81 -18.05 6.82
CA SER A 112 -4.07 -18.10 7.58
C SER A 112 -4.87 -16.81 7.55
N GLN A 113 -4.22 -15.65 7.41
CA GLN A 113 -4.94 -14.37 7.40
C GLN A 113 -5.91 -14.28 6.22
N PHE A 114 -5.61 -14.93 5.09
CA PHE A 114 -6.53 -15.01 3.95
C PHE A 114 -7.82 -15.78 4.25
N PHE A 115 -7.80 -16.65 5.26
CA PHE A 115 -8.92 -17.47 5.70
C PHE A 115 -9.52 -16.96 7.01
N SER A 116 -9.06 -15.80 7.50
CA SER A 116 -9.56 -15.21 8.74
C SER A 116 -11.05 -14.88 8.60
N LYS A 117 -11.85 -15.54 9.44
CA LYS A 117 -13.30 -15.32 9.51
C LYS A 117 -13.69 -14.02 10.20
N ARG A 118 -12.72 -13.30 10.77
CA ARG A 118 -12.95 -12.07 11.55
C ARG A 118 -13.65 -10.98 10.73
N HIS A 119 -13.41 -10.97 9.42
CA HIS A 119 -13.99 -9.97 8.50
C HIS A 119 -14.98 -10.59 7.51
N ASP A 120 -14.62 -11.72 6.87
CA ASP A 120 -15.49 -12.40 5.91
C ASP A 120 -15.09 -13.87 5.75
N SER A 121 -16.06 -14.79 5.92
CA SER A 121 -15.81 -16.23 5.77
C SER A 121 -15.48 -16.67 4.34
N ARG A 122 -15.73 -15.81 3.33
CA ARG A 122 -15.42 -16.04 1.91
C ARG A 122 -14.33 -15.11 1.38
N LEU A 123 -13.54 -14.48 2.25
CA LEU A 123 -12.52 -13.50 1.86
C LEU A 123 -11.59 -14.05 0.77
N PHE A 124 -11.06 -15.26 0.96
CA PHE A 124 -10.21 -15.94 -0.01
C PHE A 124 -10.87 -16.14 -1.37
N GLU A 125 -12.11 -16.65 -1.39
CA GLU A 125 -12.88 -16.86 -2.64
C GLU A 125 -13.07 -15.53 -3.37
N LYS A 126 -13.45 -14.48 -2.65
CA LYS A 126 -13.70 -13.16 -3.23
C LYS A 126 -12.42 -12.55 -3.79
N LEU A 127 -11.28 -12.69 -3.10
CA LEU A 127 -9.99 -12.28 -3.63
C LEU A 127 -9.63 -13.05 -4.90
N LEU A 128 -9.81 -14.37 -4.92
CA LEU A 128 -9.50 -15.20 -6.09
C LEU A 128 -10.35 -14.84 -7.31
N PHE A 129 -11.67 -14.64 -7.14
CA PHE A 129 -12.59 -14.49 -8.27
C PHE A 129 -12.85 -13.06 -8.72
N ILE A 130 -12.75 -12.07 -7.84
CA ILE A 130 -13.07 -10.66 -8.16
C ILE A 130 -11.84 -9.92 -8.65
N THR A 131 -10.64 -10.32 -8.22
CA THR A 131 -9.40 -9.63 -8.57
C THR A 131 -9.06 -9.81 -10.05
N ASN A 132 -8.84 -8.70 -10.75
CA ASN A 132 -8.14 -8.70 -12.02
C ASN A 132 -6.66 -8.98 -11.78
N TRP A 133 -6.28 -10.25 -11.90
CA TRP A 133 -4.94 -10.74 -11.63
C TRP A 133 -3.88 -10.30 -12.63
N TYR A 134 -4.27 -9.92 -13.85
CA TYR A 134 -3.31 -9.41 -14.85
C TYR A 134 -2.77 -8.04 -14.43
N ASP A 135 -3.64 -7.13 -14.01
CA ASP A 135 -3.23 -5.82 -13.47
C ASP A 135 -2.28 -5.99 -12.27
N VAL A 136 -2.61 -6.94 -11.39
CA VAL A 136 -1.79 -7.23 -10.21
C VAL A 136 -0.42 -7.76 -10.64
N PHE A 137 -0.41 -8.76 -11.53
CA PHE A 137 0.80 -9.39 -12.01
C PHE A 137 1.73 -8.40 -12.73
N ASP A 138 1.20 -7.54 -13.60
CA ASP A 138 2.00 -6.58 -14.35
C ASP A 138 2.68 -5.56 -13.44
N LYS A 139 1.99 -5.12 -12.39
CA LYS A 139 2.54 -4.22 -11.36
C LYS A 139 3.59 -4.89 -10.48
N PHE A 140 3.42 -6.17 -10.14
CA PHE A 140 4.46 -6.92 -9.45
C PHE A 140 5.67 -7.16 -10.35
N ASN A 141 5.44 -7.46 -11.63
CA ASN A 141 6.49 -7.73 -12.60
C ASN A 141 7.31 -6.48 -12.97
N SER A 142 6.75 -5.27 -12.85
CA SER A 142 7.51 -4.02 -13.03
C SER A 142 8.45 -3.72 -11.85
N ASN A 143 8.21 -4.31 -10.69
CA ASN A 143 9.05 -4.14 -9.52
C ASN A 143 10.20 -5.18 -9.51
N LEU A 144 11.45 -4.68 -9.54
CA LEU A 144 12.65 -5.51 -9.55
C LEU A 144 12.73 -6.49 -8.38
N LYS A 145 12.14 -6.15 -7.22
CA LYS A 145 12.08 -7.00 -6.02
C LYS A 145 11.38 -8.34 -6.28
N TYR A 146 10.38 -8.36 -7.17
CA TYR A 146 9.54 -9.53 -7.41
C TYR A 146 9.89 -10.27 -8.71
N LYS A 147 10.99 -9.91 -9.37
CA LYS A 147 11.37 -10.47 -10.68
C LYS A 147 11.47 -12.00 -10.69
N SER A 148 12.10 -12.60 -9.67
CA SER A 148 12.23 -14.07 -9.57
C SER A 148 10.87 -14.76 -9.38
N PHE A 149 10.02 -14.20 -8.52
CA PHE A 149 8.64 -14.65 -8.32
C PHE A 149 7.83 -14.56 -9.62
N CYS A 150 7.85 -13.41 -10.30
CA CYS A 150 7.12 -13.21 -11.55
C CYS A 150 7.63 -14.11 -12.68
N GLN A 151 8.91 -14.47 -12.70
CA GLN A 151 9.45 -15.46 -13.65
C GLN A 151 8.88 -16.86 -13.41
N LYS A 152 8.76 -17.31 -12.16
CA LYS A 152 8.12 -18.60 -11.84
C LYS A 152 6.67 -18.63 -12.32
N ILE A 153 5.90 -17.58 -12.04
CA ILE A 153 4.52 -17.45 -12.50
C ILE A 153 4.45 -17.51 -14.03
N ARG A 154 5.33 -16.79 -14.74
CA ARG A 154 5.36 -16.82 -16.22
C ARG A 154 5.61 -18.21 -16.79
N LEU A 155 6.44 -19.02 -16.14
CA LEU A 155 6.70 -20.39 -16.57
C LEU A 155 5.46 -21.26 -16.42
N GLU A 156 4.78 -21.19 -15.27
CA GLU A 156 3.54 -21.92 -15.01
C GLU A 156 2.40 -21.46 -15.93
N MET A 157 2.29 -20.16 -16.20
CA MET A 157 1.29 -19.59 -17.11
C MET A 157 1.37 -20.12 -18.54
N LYS A 158 2.48 -20.73 -18.96
CA LYS A 158 2.58 -21.39 -20.27
C LYS A 158 1.67 -22.63 -20.36
N ARG A 159 1.31 -23.25 -19.24
CA ARG A 159 0.43 -24.43 -19.20
C ARG A 159 -1.00 -24.07 -19.56
N TYR A 160 -1.49 -22.93 -19.07
CA TYR A 160 -2.85 -22.44 -19.30
C TYR A 160 -2.85 -20.96 -19.70
N PRO A 161 -2.47 -20.64 -20.95
CA PRO A 161 -2.38 -19.25 -21.40
C PRO A 161 -3.77 -18.60 -21.49
N GLY A 162 -3.87 -17.33 -21.08
CA GLY A 162 -5.10 -16.53 -21.21
C GLY A 162 -6.21 -16.88 -20.23
N VAL A 163 -5.91 -17.60 -19.14
CA VAL A 163 -6.89 -17.97 -18.11
C VAL A 163 -6.60 -17.15 -16.83
N PRO A 164 -7.34 -16.03 -16.60
CA PRO A 164 -7.06 -15.13 -15.48
C PRO A 164 -7.16 -15.80 -14.11
N GLU A 165 -8.08 -16.75 -13.94
CA GLU A 165 -8.25 -17.45 -12.67
C GLU A 165 -7.05 -18.36 -12.39
N PHE A 166 -6.46 -18.96 -13.42
CA PHE A 166 -5.23 -19.75 -13.27
C PHE A 166 -4.05 -18.86 -12.86
N LEU A 167 -3.94 -17.66 -13.43
CA LEU A 167 -2.95 -16.67 -12.99
C LEU A 167 -3.11 -16.35 -11.50
N GLY A 168 -4.34 -16.07 -11.05
CA GLY A 168 -4.60 -15.83 -9.63
C GLY A 168 -4.25 -17.00 -8.73
N CYS A 169 -4.57 -18.23 -9.17
CA CYS A 169 -4.19 -19.45 -8.47
C CYS A 169 -2.67 -19.58 -8.31
N VAL A 170 -1.91 -19.44 -9.40
CA VAL A 170 -0.44 -19.53 -9.37
C VAL A 170 0.16 -18.39 -8.54
N PHE A 171 -0.35 -17.17 -8.73
CA PHE A 171 0.13 -15.99 -8.02
C PHE A 171 0.01 -16.17 -6.51
N LEU A 172 -1.15 -16.59 -6.01
CA LEU A 172 -1.39 -16.80 -4.58
C LEU A 172 -0.58 -17.96 -3.99
N ARG A 173 -0.25 -18.99 -4.79
CA ARG A 173 0.57 -20.13 -4.33
C ARG A 173 2.05 -19.78 -4.23
N GLU A 174 2.56 -18.99 -5.17
CA GLU A 174 3.99 -18.69 -5.27
C GLU A 174 4.42 -17.47 -4.43
N LEU A 175 3.52 -16.89 -3.64
CA LEU A 175 3.76 -15.66 -2.89
C LEU A 175 5.09 -15.74 -2.08
N PRO A 176 5.95 -14.71 -2.17
CA PRO A 176 7.26 -14.77 -1.52
C PRO A 176 7.14 -14.76 0.01
N TYR A 177 8.14 -15.33 0.68
CA TYR A 177 8.23 -15.23 2.14
C TYR A 177 8.43 -13.80 2.60
N ILE A 178 7.76 -13.44 3.68
CA ILE A 178 7.93 -12.14 4.33
C ILE A 178 9.11 -12.25 5.31
N SER A 179 9.93 -11.21 5.38
CA SER A 179 10.99 -11.11 6.37
C SER A 179 10.58 -10.07 7.40
N HIS A 180 10.27 -10.48 8.64
CA HIS A 180 9.92 -9.56 9.72
C HIS A 180 11.11 -8.82 10.34
N PHE A 181 12.33 -9.25 10.03
CA PHE A 181 13.52 -8.46 10.33
C PHE A 181 13.64 -7.21 9.45
N LYS A 182 12.83 -7.13 8.39
CA LYS A 182 12.63 -5.95 7.56
C LYS A 182 11.30 -5.31 7.97
N SER A 183 11.19 -3.99 7.82
CA SER A 183 10.01 -3.24 8.28
C SER A 183 8.70 -3.85 7.75
N ILE A 184 7.62 -3.75 8.55
CA ILE A 184 6.27 -4.17 8.16
C ILE A 184 5.87 -3.59 6.79
N ASP A 185 6.43 -2.42 6.45
CA ASP A 185 6.24 -1.70 5.19
C ASP A 185 6.87 -2.41 3.97
N GLU A 186 7.87 -3.27 4.15
CA GLU A 186 8.52 -4.04 3.08
C GLU A 186 7.83 -5.38 2.77
N ASN A 187 6.67 -5.64 3.37
CA ASN A 187 5.91 -6.86 3.15
C ASN A 187 5.10 -6.80 1.83
N TRP A 188 5.20 -7.85 1.00
CA TRP A 188 4.48 -7.95 -0.28
C TRP A 188 2.96 -7.82 -0.15
N PHE A 189 2.40 -8.13 1.02
CA PHE A 189 0.96 -8.03 1.27
C PHE A 189 0.47 -6.58 1.20
N TYR A 190 1.28 -5.62 1.65
CA TYR A 190 0.97 -4.20 1.48
C TYR A 190 1.13 -3.76 0.04
N ASP A 191 2.17 -4.26 -0.66
CA ASP A 191 2.35 -4.00 -2.08
C ASP A 191 1.16 -4.55 -2.89
N PHE A 192 0.66 -5.75 -2.54
CA PHE A 192 -0.53 -6.34 -3.14
C PHE A 192 -1.75 -5.45 -2.96
N ARG A 193 -2.03 -5.03 -1.72
CA ARG A 193 -3.16 -4.13 -1.45
C ARG A 193 -2.99 -2.76 -2.15
N ALA A 194 -1.77 -2.23 -2.23
CA ALA A 194 -1.49 -0.98 -2.93
C ALA A 194 -1.74 -1.09 -4.42
N VAL A 195 -1.30 -2.17 -5.04
CA VAL A 195 -1.58 -2.48 -6.43
C VAL A 195 -3.09 -2.62 -6.67
N CYS A 196 -3.81 -3.30 -5.78
CA CYS A 196 -5.27 -3.38 -5.86
C CYS A 196 -5.94 -1.99 -5.72
N ALA A 197 -5.40 -1.08 -4.91
CA ALA A 197 -5.95 0.27 -4.76
C ALA A 197 -5.71 1.17 -5.98
N GLU A 198 -4.58 0.98 -6.67
CA GLU A 198 -4.24 1.72 -7.89
C GLU A 198 -5.11 1.29 -9.08
N SER A 199 -5.37 -0.01 -9.26
CA SER A 199 -6.23 -0.51 -10.33
C SER A 199 -7.69 -0.12 -10.11
N GLU A 200 -8.32 0.50 -11.11
CA GLU A 200 -9.73 0.90 -11.04
C GLU A 200 -10.67 -0.29 -10.83
N THR A 201 -10.34 -1.44 -11.42
CA THR A 201 -11.14 -2.67 -11.31
C THR A 201 -11.00 -3.31 -9.93
N ASN A 202 -9.79 -3.29 -9.36
CA ASN A 202 -9.51 -3.92 -8.07
C ASN A 202 -9.78 -3.01 -6.86
N ARG A 203 -9.95 -1.70 -7.06
CA ARG A 203 -10.14 -0.72 -5.96
C ARG A 203 -11.37 -1.02 -5.11
N ALA A 204 -12.42 -1.58 -5.71
CA ALA A 204 -13.63 -1.98 -5.01
C ALA A 204 -13.35 -3.06 -3.93
N ILE A 205 -12.43 -3.99 -4.19
CA ILE A 205 -12.00 -5.01 -3.23
C ILE A 205 -11.37 -4.33 -2.01
N VAL A 206 -10.47 -3.37 -2.26
CA VAL A 206 -9.80 -2.64 -1.19
C VAL A 206 -10.79 -1.82 -0.35
N MET A 207 -11.70 -1.10 -1.00
CA MET A 207 -12.72 -0.30 -0.30
C MET A 207 -13.71 -1.16 0.48
N MET A 208 -14.03 -2.36 -0.03
CA MET A 208 -14.97 -3.30 0.60
C MET A 208 -14.38 -3.96 1.86
N TYR A 209 -13.10 -4.35 1.83
CA TYR A 209 -12.49 -5.11 2.93
C TYR A 209 -11.60 -4.27 3.85
N PHE A 210 -11.09 -3.13 3.36
CA PHE A 210 -10.19 -2.24 4.09
C PHE A 210 -10.51 -0.75 3.81
N PRO A 211 -11.67 -0.25 4.29
CA PRO A 211 -12.10 1.12 4.02
C PRO A 211 -11.07 2.19 4.44
N GLU A 212 -10.29 1.94 5.50
CA GLU A 212 -9.23 2.84 5.97
C GLU A 212 -7.88 2.70 5.23
N PHE A 213 -7.76 1.73 4.32
CA PHE A 213 -6.49 1.45 3.65
C PHE A 213 -6.07 2.53 2.66
N VAL A 214 -7.01 3.18 1.97
CA VAL A 214 -6.69 4.28 1.04
C VAL A 214 -6.15 5.50 1.79
N PRO A 215 -6.77 5.96 2.89
CA PRO A 215 -6.16 6.95 3.79
C PRO A 215 -4.77 6.54 4.29
N PHE A 216 -4.60 5.28 4.72
CA PHE A 216 -3.32 4.74 5.19
C PHE A 216 -2.21 4.74 4.11
N LEU A 217 -2.54 4.43 2.86
CA LEU A 217 -1.57 4.51 1.77
C LEU A 217 -1.20 5.94 1.41
N LYS A 218 -2.14 6.88 1.48
CA LYS A 218 -1.85 8.30 1.26
C LYS A 218 -0.88 8.82 2.31
N SER A 219 -1.09 8.51 3.59
CA SER A 219 -0.16 8.88 4.65
C SER A 219 1.20 8.19 4.49
N ARG A 220 1.23 6.93 4.03
CA ARG A 220 2.47 6.21 3.73
C ARG A 220 3.24 6.79 2.54
N LYS A 221 2.59 7.08 1.41
CA LYS A 221 3.24 7.75 0.27
C LYS A 221 3.81 9.10 0.69
N LEU A 222 3.07 9.86 1.49
CA LEU A 222 3.55 11.13 2.06
C LEU A 222 4.78 10.92 2.96
N LYS A 223 4.80 9.87 3.78
CA LYS A 223 5.94 9.51 4.62
C LYS A 223 7.14 9.09 3.79
N GLN A 224 6.98 8.22 2.79
CA GLN A 224 8.06 7.83 1.89
C GLN A 224 8.61 9.00 1.07
N GLU A 225 7.75 9.90 0.59
CA GLU A 225 8.17 11.12 -0.09
C GLU A 225 8.94 12.05 0.85
N ASN A 226 8.54 12.14 2.12
CA ASN A 226 9.27 12.90 3.12
C ASN A 226 10.60 12.23 3.46
N ASP A 227 10.65 10.90 3.65
CA ASP A 227 11.86 10.14 3.92
C ASP A 227 12.83 10.19 2.70
N GLU A 228 12.31 10.18 1.47
CA GLU A 228 13.10 10.37 0.26
C GLU A 228 13.59 11.81 0.11
N LYS A 229 12.76 12.81 0.43
CA LYS A 229 13.19 14.22 0.48
C LYS A 229 14.27 14.39 1.53
N GLU A 230 14.11 13.77 2.70
CA GLU A 230 15.07 13.80 3.78
C GLU A 230 16.36 13.07 3.39
N ARG A 231 16.27 11.90 2.74
CA ARG A 231 17.41 11.15 2.17
C ARG A 231 18.12 11.92 1.06
N LYS A 232 17.37 12.59 0.17
CA LYS A 232 17.92 13.50 -0.86
C LYS A 232 18.56 14.73 -0.24
N ARG A 233 18.02 15.26 0.87
CA ARG A 233 18.66 16.28 1.70
C ARG A 233 19.92 15.75 2.40
N THR A 234 19.96 14.49 2.84
CA THR A 234 21.16 13.88 3.44
C THR A 234 22.23 13.53 2.40
N LEU A 235 21.83 13.10 1.21
CA LEU A 235 22.76 12.91 0.07
C LEU A 235 23.24 14.26 -0.48
N GLY A 236 22.38 15.29 -0.47
CA GLY A 236 22.72 16.68 -0.76
C GLY A 236 23.55 17.34 0.34
N ARG A 237 23.51 16.86 1.59
CA ARG A 237 24.41 17.29 2.69
C ARG A 237 25.88 16.91 2.46
N ASN A 238 26.18 16.01 1.52
CA ASN A 238 27.57 15.80 1.08
C ASN A 238 28.03 16.82 0.02
N LEU A 239 27.12 17.68 -0.48
CA LEU A 239 27.38 18.72 -1.48
C LEU A 239 27.18 20.14 -0.94
N PHE A 240 26.58 20.29 0.24
CA PHE A 240 26.44 21.57 0.94
C PHE A 240 26.99 21.42 2.36
N PRO A 241 27.81 22.37 2.85
CA PRO A 241 28.41 22.31 4.17
C PRO A 241 27.35 22.25 5.27
N ASP A 242 27.72 21.64 6.38
CA ASP A 242 26.86 21.32 7.52
C ASP A 242 26.37 22.61 8.22
N ASP A 243 25.07 22.92 8.12
CA ASP A 243 24.43 24.07 8.80
C ASP A 243 24.38 23.93 10.34
N THR A 244 25.02 22.90 10.91
CA THR A 244 25.21 22.76 12.36
C THR A 244 26.45 23.46 12.89
N GLU A 245 27.31 24.00 12.03
CA GLU A 245 28.35 24.93 12.46
C GLU A 245 27.72 26.29 12.78
N VAL A 246 27.67 26.62 14.08
CA VAL A 246 27.34 27.96 14.55
C VAL A 246 28.31 28.93 13.87
N PRO A 247 27.83 29.93 13.10
CA PRO A 247 28.73 30.87 12.45
C PRO A 247 29.61 31.55 13.50
N ASP A 248 30.92 31.64 13.22
CA ASP A 248 31.85 32.33 14.11
C ASP A 248 31.31 33.72 14.48
N VAL A 249 31.34 34.02 15.79
CA VAL A 249 30.94 35.33 16.29
C VAL A 249 31.83 36.37 15.61
N PRO A 250 31.26 37.28 14.81
CA PRO A 250 32.05 38.25 14.07
C PRO A 250 32.87 39.10 15.05
N SER A 251 34.16 39.28 14.74
CA SER A 251 35.11 40.02 15.58
C SER A 251 34.74 41.49 15.76
N ASN A 252 33.88 42.03 14.89
CA ASN A 252 33.38 43.40 14.93
C ASN A 252 31.84 43.43 15.06
N PRO A 253 31.26 44.41 15.78
CA PRO A 253 29.82 44.62 15.83
C PRO A 253 29.28 44.90 14.42
N ARG A 254 28.23 44.18 14.02
CA ARG A 254 27.56 44.43 12.74
C ARG A 254 26.57 45.58 12.91
N PHE A 255 26.68 46.59 12.06
CA PHE A 255 25.70 47.68 11.99
C PHE A 255 24.51 47.27 11.12
N GLN A 256 23.34 47.80 11.43
CA GLN A 256 22.09 47.44 10.75
C GLN A 256 22.05 47.83 9.27
N SER A 257 22.80 48.88 8.89
CA SER A 257 22.96 49.30 7.49
C SER A 257 23.56 48.20 6.61
N ASP A 258 24.33 47.29 7.21
CA ASP A 258 25.13 46.30 6.50
C ASP A 258 24.45 44.92 6.52
N TYR A 259 23.26 44.80 7.14
CA TYR A 259 22.58 43.51 7.32
C TYR A 259 22.34 42.77 6.00
N MET A 260 21.95 43.50 4.95
CA MET A 260 21.65 42.93 3.64
C MET A 260 22.87 42.34 2.94
N SER A 261 24.07 42.88 3.17
CA SER A 261 25.30 42.35 2.57
C SER A 261 25.81 41.09 3.28
N HIS A 262 25.21 40.73 4.42
CA HIS A 262 25.52 39.55 5.19
C HIS A 262 24.50 38.41 5.03
N LEU A 263 23.44 38.61 4.25
CA LEU A 263 22.48 37.56 3.90
C LEU A 263 23.07 36.64 2.82
N THR A 264 22.72 35.35 2.88
CA THR A 264 23.10 34.41 1.82
C THR A 264 22.36 34.74 0.52
N GLU A 265 22.90 34.34 -0.63
CA GLU A 265 22.22 34.54 -1.93
C GLU A 265 20.82 33.91 -1.97
N ILE A 266 20.58 32.83 -1.24
CA ILE A 266 19.28 32.16 -1.15
C ILE A 266 18.30 33.02 -0.34
N SER A 267 18.73 33.55 0.82
CA SER A 267 17.94 34.47 1.64
C SER A 267 17.60 35.77 0.92
N CYS A 268 18.51 36.26 0.06
CA CYS A 268 18.26 37.42 -0.80
C CYS A 268 17.20 37.13 -1.89
N LYS A 269 17.16 35.89 -2.42
CA LYS A 269 16.19 35.47 -3.45
C LYS A 269 14.80 35.15 -2.90
N SER A 270 14.69 34.80 -1.62
CA SER A 270 13.41 34.48 -0.94
C SER A 270 12.66 35.71 -0.41
N MET A 271 13.17 36.93 -0.63
CA MET A 271 12.49 38.14 -0.21
C MET A 271 11.26 38.45 -1.08
N GLY A 272 10.09 37.98 -0.64
CA GLY A 272 8.81 38.45 -1.16
C GLY A 272 8.48 39.85 -0.66
N THR A 273 7.68 40.61 -1.42
CA THR A 273 7.11 41.87 -0.95
C THR A 273 6.04 41.60 0.10
N MET A 274 6.09 42.31 1.23
CA MET A 274 5.07 42.20 2.27
C MET A 274 3.71 42.62 1.70
N GLN A 275 2.71 41.76 1.91
CA GLN A 275 1.35 42.00 1.45
C GLN A 275 0.70 43.12 2.28
N PRO A 276 -0.04 44.05 1.67
CA PRO A 276 -0.65 45.15 2.39
C PRO A 276 -1.68 44.65 3.42
N LEU A 277 -1.69 45.30 4.58
CA LEU A 277 -2.64 45.00 5.65
C LEU A 277 -4.06 45.46 5.30
N LYS A 278 -5.04 44.69 5.75
CA LYS A 278 -6.46 45.11 5.79
C LYS A 278 -6.66 46.10 6.94
N SER A 279 -7.70 46.93 6.85
CA SER A 279 -7.99 48.00 7.82
C SER A 279 -7.97 47.54 9.29
N TYR A 280 -8.60 46.41 9.60
CA TYR A 280 -8.61 45.85 10.96
C TYR A 280 -7.24 45.33 11.43
N GLN A 281 -6.38 44.91 10.51
CA GLN A 281 -5.02 44.48 10.84
C GLN A 281 -4.13 45.70 11.08
N GLN A 282 -4.33 46.75 10.28
CA GLN A 282 -3.61 48.00 10.40
C GLN A 282 -3.93 48.72 11.71
N GLU A 283 -5.19 48.68 12.15
CA GLU A 283 -5.59 49.18 13.47
C GLU A 283 -4.79 48.52 14.60
N LEU A 284 -4.64 47.19 14.55
CA LEU A 284 -3.87 46.43 15.55
C LEU A 284 -2.36 46.72 15.49
N VAL A 285 -1.81 46.92 14.29
CA VAL A 285 -0.39 47.28 14.12
C VAL A 285 -0.15 48.70 14.64
N SER A 286 -1.01 49.64 14.30
CA SER A 286 -0.94 51.03 14.78
C SER A 286 -1.11 51.17 16.30
N ALA A 287 -1.82 50.24 16.95
CA ALA A 287 -1.95 50.22 18.41
C ALA A 287 -0.64 49.80 19.11
N VAL A 288 0.26 49.12 18.41
CA VAL A 288 1.59 48.70 18.90
C VAL A 288 2.68 49.65 18.42
N ASP A 289 2.53 50.22 17.23
CA ASP A 289 3.51 51.15 16.67
C ASP A 289 3.54 52.47 17.44
N GLY A 290 4.71 52.79 18.01
CA GLY A 290 4.94 54.04 18.74
C GLY A 290 4.70 53.95 20.25
N ASP A 291 4.27 52.79 20.73
CA ASP A 291 4.26 52.44 22.15
C ASP A 291 5.43 51.50 22.48
N ASN A 292 6.05 51.69 23.65
CA ASN A 292 7.14 50.85 24.15
C ASN A 292 6.67 49.87 25.23
N GLU A 293 5.36 49.80 25.49
CA GLU A 293 4.77 48.86 26.44
C GLU A 293 4.55 47.46 25.84
N ASN A 294 4.31 46.49 26.73
CA ASN A 294 4.03 45.11 26.32
C ASN A 294 2.56 44.95 25.93
N HIS A 295 2.29 44.52 24.71
CA HIS A 295 0.94 44.29 24.20
C HIS A 295 0.61 42.80 24.07
N ILE A 296 -0.66 42.45 24.34
CA ILE A 296 -1.22 41.12 24.04
C ILE A 296 -2.29 41.28 22.96
N LEU A 297 -1.99 40.77 21.76
CA LEU A 297 -2.92 40.79 20.64
C LEU A 297 -3.81 39.54 20.65
N TRP A 298 -5.04 39.68 21.14
CA TRP A 298 -6.04 38.61 21.09
C TRP A 298 -6.83 38.68 19.79
N VAL A 299 -6.56 37.77 18.86
CA VAL A 299 -7.19 37.80 17.53
C VAL A 299 -7.61 36.41 17.00
N PRO A 300 -8.67 36.33 16.17
CA PRO A 300 -9.13 35.08 15.56
C PRO A 300 -8.06 34.34 14.75
N GLU A 301 -8.22 33.03 14.58
CA GLU A 301 -7.22 32.14 13.96
C GLU A 301 -6.86 32.53 12.51
N GLN A 302 -7.84 32.92 11.70
CA GLN A 302 -7.66 33.21 10.27
C GLN A 302 -7.44 34.69 9.94
N ILE A 303 -7.11 35.52 10.95
CA ILE A 303 -6.95 36.97 10.73
C ILE A 303 -5.65 37.34 10.01
N GLY A 304 -4.75 36.39 9.76
CA GLY A 304 -3.41 36.67 9.22
C GLY A 304 -2.42 37.17 10.28
N LYS A 305 -2.32 36.47 11.41
CA LYS A 305 -1.46 36.84 12.56
C LYS A 305 0.00 37.10 12.15
N MET A 306 0.56 36.25 11.29
CA MET A 306 1.94 36.41 10.84
C MET A 306 2.16 37.72 10.07
N SER A 307 1.22 38.13 9.22
CA SER A 307 1.31 39.42 8.53
C SER A 307 1.30 40.59 9.50
N ILE A 308 0.49 40.55 10.57
CA ILE A 308 0.45 41.58 11.62
C ILE A 308 1.81 41.68 12.31
N VAL A 309 2.36 40.54 12.79
CA VAL A 309 3.63 40.54 13.51
C VAL A 309 4.81 40.95 12.62
N SER A 310 4.81 40.55 11.34
CA SER A 310 5.83 40.99 10.38
C SER A 310 5.84 42.51 10.19
N HIS A 311 4.68 43.17 10.12
CA HIS A 311 4.61 44.63 9.99
C HIS A 311 5.06 45.34 11.27
N ILE A 312 4.69 44.84 12.45
CA ILE A 312 5.19 45.39 13.72
C ILE A 312 6.72 45.32 13.78
N ALA A 313 7.28 44.17 13.41
CA ALA A 313 8.73 43.97 13.39
C ALA A 313 9.43 44.86 12.36
N GLU A 314 8.86 45.01 11.16
CA GLU A 314 9.39 45.91 10.13
C GLU A 314 9.34 47.37 10.59
N ASN A 315 8.22 47.84 11.13
CA ASN A 315 8.07 49.22 11.60
C ASN A 315 9.03 49.52 12.75
N HIS A 316 9.17 48.59 13.71
CA HIS A 316 10.14 48.69 14.80
C HIS A 316 11.59 48.71 14.27
N TYR A 317 11.91 47.87 13.29
CA TYR A 317 13.22 47.86 12.64
C TYR A 317 13.50 49.17 11.91
N GLN A 318 12.58 49.68 11.09
CA GLN A 318 12.72 50.93 10.36
C GLN A 318 12.89 52.12 11.29
N LEU A 319 12.17 52.16 12.41
CA LEU A 319 12.31 53.21 13.42
C LEU A 319 13.71 53.20 14.03
N LEU A 320 14.22 52.04 14.46
CA LEU A 320 15.53 51.94 15.11
C LEU A 320 16.70 52.08 14.13
N ALA A 321 16.54 51.64 12.88
CA ALA A 321 17.50 51.84 11.81
C ALA A 321 17.73 53.33 11.52
N LYS A 322 16.66 54.15 11.51
CA LYS A 322 16.78 55.63 11.42
C LYS A 322 17.61 56.24 12.56
N HIS A 323 17.65 55.58 13.71
CA HIS A 323 18.38 56.05 14.89
C HIS A 323 19.76 55.38 15.03
N GLN A 324 20.18 54.55 14.05
CA GLN A 324 21.44 53.79 14.07
C GLN A 324 21.65 52.97 15.36
N LYS A 325 20.57 52.50 15.99
CA LYS A 325 20.63 51.71 17.22
C LYS A 325 20.71 50.22 16.90
N LEU A 326 21.42 49.46 17.72
CA LEU A 326 21.43 48.00 17.63
C LEU A 326 20.08 47.44 18.11
N THR A 327 19.37 46.76 17.21
CA THR A 327 18.09 46.07 17.47
C THR A 327 18.27 44.58 17.31
N ARG A 328 17.67 43.81 18.23
CA ARG A 328 17.50 42.37 18.12
C ARG A 328 16.03 42.05 18.29
N MET A 329 15.50 41.19 17.41
CA MET A 329 14.14 40.70 17.51
C MET A 329 14.17 39.18 17.68
N LEU A 330 13.46 38.68 18.68
CA LEU A 330 13.34 37.26 18.95
C LEU A 330 11.88 36.84 18.68
N PHE A 331 11.69 35.93 17.74
CA PHE A 331 10.41 35.33 17.45
C PHE A 331 10.34 33.93 18.06
N LEU A 332 9.46 33.76 19.05
CA LEU A 332 9.21 32.47 19.66
C LEU A 332 8.00 31.82 19.00
N VAL A 333 8.21 30.63 18.44
CA VAL A 333 7.16 29.82 17.82
C VAL A 333 7.04 28.47 18.52
N PRO A 334 5.83 27.89 18.62
CA PRO A 334 5.61 26.68 19.42
C PRO A 334 6.10 25.39 18.73
N HIS A 335 6.44 25.43 17.43
CA HIS A 335 6.83 24.24 16.68
C HIS A 335 7.78 24.58 15.53
N PHE A 336 8.79 23.72 15.29
CA PHE A 336 9.80 23.90 14.24
C PHE A 336 9.22 24.04 12.83
N LYS A 337 8.05 23.45 12.57
CA LYS A 337 7.31 23.57 11.30
C LYS A 337 7.00 25.02 10.87
N PHE A 338 7.07 25.99 11.79
CA PHE A 338 6.83 27.41 11.51
C PHE A 338 8.11 28.18 11.17
N ILE A 339 9.27 27.52 11.21
CA ILE A 339 10.56 28.06 10.77
C ILE A 339 10.89 27.31 9.48
N GLU A 340 10.75 27.95 8.32
CA GLU A 340 11.30 27.42 7.08
C GLU A 340 12.82 27.67 7.08
N TYR A 341 13.58 26.59 6.82
CA TYR A 341 15.03 26.61 6.60
C TYR A 341 15.32 26.73 5.12
#